data_AF-A0A7X6YVN3-F1
#
_entry.id   AF-A0A7X6YVN3-F1
#
_cell.length_a   1.000
_cell.length_b   1.000
_cell.length_c   1.000
_cell.angle_alpha   90.00
_cell.angle_beta   90.00
_cell.angle_gamma   90.00
#
_symmetry.space_group_name_H-M   'P 1'
#
loop_
_entity.id
_entity.type
_entity.pdbx_description
1 polymer ?
#
loop_
_entity_poly.entity_id
_entity_poly.type
_entity_poly.pdbx_seq_one_letter_code
_entity_poly.pdbx_strand_id
1 'polypeptide(L)' 'MATPTSSPERPDDAADTSGPLSAEFLATVSHGPGVYQMLGRTQVLYVGKARDLRKRLAQYAHYSG' A
#
# COMPACT_ATOMS: atom_id res chain seq x y z
N MET A 1 13.58 -37.29 5.49
CA MET A 1 13.80 -36.60 4.20
C MET A 1 13.33 -35.17 4.39
N ALA A 2 14.25 -34.24 4.64
CA ALA A 2 13.95 -32.83 4.94
C ALA A 2 14.36 -31.99 3.73
N THR A 3 13.41 -31.25 3.15
CA THR A 3 13.67 -30.23 2.14
C THR A 3 13.53 -28.85 2.79
N PRO A 4 14.58 -28.02 2.83
CA PRO A 4 14.50 -26.61 3.17
C PRO A 4 14.25 -25.74 1.91
N THR A 5 13.75 -24.51 2.12
CA THR A 5 13.88 -23.33 1.23
C THR A 5 12.99 -23.36 -0.04
N SER A 6 12.10 -22.39 -0.27
CA SER A 6 12.44 -20.99 -0.57
C SER A 6 11.33 -20.02 -0.13
N SER A 7 11.73 -19.06 0.71
CA SER A 7 11.11 -17.74 0.78
C SER A 7 11.12 -17.10 -0.61
N PRO A 8 10.08 -16.37 -1.01
CA PRO A 8 10.20 -15.48 -2.16
C PRO A 8 11.09 -14.31 -1.73
N GLU A 9 12.29 -14.26 -2.30
CA GLU A 9 13.11 -13.06 -2.33
C GLU A 9 12.29 -11.92 -2.98
N ARG A 10 12.11 -10.80 -2.26
CA ARG A 10 11.86 -9.50 -2.90
C ARG A 10 13.07 -8.61 -2.66
N PRO A 11 14.07 -8.62 -3.55
CA PRO A 11 15.11 -7.61 -3.56
C PRO A 11 14.64 -6.47 -4.47
N ASP A 12 13.74 -5.61 -3.96
CA ASP A 12 13.33 -4.38 -4.65
C ASP A 12 12.64 -3.36 -3.71
N ASP A 13 12.70 -3.58 -2.38
CA ASP A 13 12.18 -2.66 -1.36
C ASP A 13 13.22 -1.60 -0.95
N ALA A 14 14.06 -1.16 -1.90
CA ALA A 14 14.74 0.14 -1.79
C ALA A 14 13.74 1.24 -2.19
N ALA A 15 12.59 1.25 -1.51
CA ALA A 15 11.64 2.34 -1.60
C ALA A 15 12.37 3.58 -1.07
N ASP A 16 12.57 4.54 -1.96
CA ASP A 16 12.62 5.94 -1.58
C ASP A 16 11.59 6.14 -0.46
N THR A 17 12.05 6.50 0.73
CA THR A 17 11.22 6.53 1.94
C THR A 17 10.06 7.54 1.81
N SER A 18 10.01 8.30 0.71
CA SER A 18 8.84 9.02 0.23
C SER A 18 7.85 8.12 -0.54
N GLY A 19 7.26 7.13 0.14
CA GLY A 19 6.16 6.34 -0.43
C GLY A 19 4.93 7.21 -0.78
N PRO A 20 4.04 6.75 -1.68
CA PRO A 20 2.88 7.54 -2.17
C PRO A 20 1.82 7.85 -1.08
N LEU A 21 1.95 7.26 0.10
CA LEU A 21 1.08 7.48 1.25
C LEU A 21 1.77 8.36 2.31
N SER A 22 2.34 9.49 1.88
CA SER A 22 2.90 10.48 2.79
C SER A 22 1.82 11.07 3.71
N ALA A 23 2.24 11.60 4.86
CA ALA A 23 1.33 12.25 5.80
C ALA A 23 0.58 13.44 5.17
N GLU A 24 1.26 14.17 4.28
CA GLU A 24 0.67 15.29 3.51
C GLU A 24 -0.39 14.79 2.53
N PHE A 25 -0.14 13.69 1.81
CA PHE A 25 -1.14 13.10 0.94
C PHE A 25 -2.37 12.67 1.74
N LEU A 26 -2.18 11.96 2.85
CA LEU A 26 -3.28 11.55 3.73
C LEU A 26 -4.04 12.74 4.33
N ALA A 27 -3.41 13.90 4.48
CA ALA A 27 -4.07 15.14 4.89
C ALA A 27 -5.06 15.68 3.85
N THR A 28 -4.79 15.46 2.56
CA THR A 28 -5.67 15.88 1.45
C THR A 28 -6.79 14.88 1.15
N VAL A 29 -6.68 13.64 1.62
CA VAL A 29 -7.67 12.59 1.40
C VAL A 29 -8.95 12.86 2.21
N SER A 30 -10.10 12.74 1.54
CA SER A 30 -11.41 12.88 2.18
C SER A 30 -11.68 11.78 3.23
N HIS A 31 -12.32 12.18 4.32
CA HIS A 31 -12.81 11.28 5.38
C HIS A 31 -14.12 10.54 5.01
N GLY A 32 -14.65 10.76 3.81
CA GLY A 32 -15.88 10.15 3.34
C GLY A 32 -15.71 8.78 2.66
N PRO A 33 -16.83 8.16 2.23
CA PRO A 33 -16.81 6.93 1.47
C PRO A 33 -16.26 7.15 0.07
N GLY A 34 -15.55 6.15 -0.46
CA GLY A 34 -15.03 6.20 -1.82
C GLY A 34 -14.23 4.97 -2.21
N VAL A 35 -13.56 5.07 -3.35
CA VAL A 35 -12.79 3.98 -3.96
C VAL A 35 -11.32 4.38 -4.01
N TYR A 36 -10.43 3.44 -3.71
CA TYR A 36 -9.00 3.61 -3.80
C TYR A 36 -8.38 2.54 -4.70
N GLN A 37 -7.24 2.88 -5.31
CA GLN A 37 -6.51 2.01 -6.21
C GLN A 37 -5.06 1.90 -5.73
N MET A 38 -4.54 0.69 -5.67
CA MET A 38 -3.10 0.46 -5.52
C MET A 38 -2.52 0.24 -6.91
N LEU A 39 -1.59 1.11 -7.28
CA LEU A 39 -0.96 1.11 -8.58
C LEU A 39 0.41 0.44 -8.48
N GLY A 40 0.68 -0.45 -9.43
CA GLY A 40 2.03 -0.91 -9.72
C GLY A 40 2.70 0.01 -10.75
N ARG A 41 3.88 -0.39 -11.24
CA ARG A 41 4.67 0.42 -12.19
C ARG A 41 3.90 0.76 -13.49
N THR A 42 3.04 -0.14 -13.96
CA THR A 42 2.36 0.01 -15.26
C THR A 42 0.88 -0.39 -15.24
N GLN A 43 0.37 -0.89 -14.11
CA GLN A 43 -0.99 -1.43 -14.04
C GLN A 43 -1.62 -1.27 -12.65
N VAL A 44 -2.94 -1.34 -12.59
CA VAL A 44 -3.69 -1.38 -11.33
C VAL A 44 -3.55 -2.77 -10.73
N LEU A 45 -3.03 -2.85 -9.50
CA LEU A 45 -2.85 -4.10 -8.77
C LEU A 45 -4.08 -4.46 -7.94
N TYR A 46 -4.73 -3.45 -7.37
CA TYR A 46 -5.86 -3.64 -6.47
C TYR A 46 -6.80 -2.44 -6.50
N VAL A 47 -8.10 -2.71 -6.42
CA VAL A 47 -9.14 -1.70 -6.24
C VAL A 47 -9.99 -2.09 -5.04
N GLY A 48 -10.17 -1.16 -4.12
CA GLY A 48 -10.96 -1.34 -2.92
C GLY A 48 -11.94 -0.19 -2.69
N LYS A 49 -13.04 -0.48 -2.01
CA LYS A 49 -13.96 0.55 -1.50
C LYS A 49 -13.78 0.71 0.01
N ALA A 50 -13.92 1.94 0.49
CA ALA A 50 -13.84 2.29 1.89
C ALA A 50 -15.02 3.16 2.30
N ARG A 51 -15.48 3.01 3.55
CA ARG A 51 -16.43 3.95 4.17
C ARG A 51 -15.75 5.27 4.58
N ASP A 52 -14.46 5.21 4.90
CA ASP A 52 -13.59 6.34 5.22
C ASP A 52 -12.26 6.07 4.50
N LEU A 53 -12.03 6.80 3.41
CA LEU A 53 -10.87 6.61 2.54
C LEU A 53 -9.55 6.88 3.28
N ARG A 54 -9.50 7.97 4.04
CA ARG A 54 -8.29 8.34 4.79
C ARG A 54 -7.88 7.26 5.77
N LYS A 55 -8.80 6.76 6.60
CA LYS A 55 -8.48 5.69 7.57
C LYS A 55 -7.97 4.44 6.87
N ARG A 56 -8.60 4.07 5.76
CA ARG A 56 -8.21 2.87 5.00
C ARG A 56 -6.81 3.01 4.39
N LEU A 57 -6.49 4.16 3.83
CA LEU A 57 -5.16 4.44 3.26
C LEU A 57 -4.08 4.56 4.35
N ALA A 58 -4.40 5.21 5.48
CA ALA A 58 -3.48 5.30 6.62
C ALA A 58 -3.11 3.91 7.18
N GLN A 59 -4.05 2.96 7.19
CA GLN A 59 -3.76 1.58 7.61
C GLN A 59 -2.69 0.92 6.74
N TYR A 60 -2.67 1.19 5.43
CA TYR A 60 -1.61 0.70 4.53
C TYR A 60 -0.29 1.46 4.69
N ALA A 61 -0.34 2.75 5.04
CA ALA A 61 0.86 3.55 5.29
C ALA A 61 1.66 3.05 6.51
N HIS A 62 0.97 2.51 7.52
CA HIS A 62 1.60 1.90 8.70
C HIS A 62 1.93 0.41 8.54
N TYR A 63 1.40 -0.24 7.50
CA TYR A 63 1.69 -1.63 7.19
C TYR A 63 2.92 -1.70 6.28
N SER A 64 4.11 -1.43 6.85
CA SER A 64 5.37 -1.89 6.25
C SER A 64 5.56 -3.35 6.69
N GLY A 65 5.26 -4.29 5.80
CA GLY A 65 5.50 -5.71 6.04
C GLY A 65 6.96 -6.02 6.31
#